data_AF-A0A1G1Q2Z0-F1
#
_entry.id   AF-A0A1G1Q2Z0-F1
#
_cell.length_a   1.000
_cell.length_b   1.000
_cell.length_c   1.000
_cell.angle_alpha   90.00
_cell.angle_beta   90.00
_cell.angle_gamma   90.00
#
_symmetry.space_group_name_H-M   'P 1'
#
loop_
_entity.id
_entity.type
_entity.pdbx_description
1 polymer ?
#
loop_
_entity_poly.entity_id
_entity_poly.type
_entity_poly.pdbx_seq_one_letter_code
_entity_poly.pdbx_strand_id
1 'polypeptide(L)'
;MKIDKEQKGWVQDTRSTGVTWFGILLVVGALFKIFLLFNYDYYRFLFQPLSDKAIFIRYVLSMIHISLGLICGIGILMLRDVFRKLALLLCFLTVVTMYWKHPSYVFRNVAVYVEHQYNGKSFGEEVEMSEEGYPLFKKGSGIYELENESLPLISMSIYCIYDIVFCLAFIYFFSNKKIKEQFV
;
A
#
# COMPACT_ATOMS: atom_id res chain seq x y z
N MET A 1 37.65 41.94 -26.22
CA MET A 1 36.79 41.56 -25.09
C MET A 1 35.72 40.61 -25.61
N LYS A 2 36.09 39.33 -25.78
CA LYS A 2 35.27 38.30 -26.42
C LYS A 2 35.06 37.16 -25.42
N ILE A 3 33.79 36.92 -25.12
CA ILE A 3 33.19 35.59 -24.90
C ILE A 3 33.80 34.79 -23.75
N ASP A 4 33.26 34.99 -22.54
CA ASP A 4 33.27 34.00 -21.45
C ASP A 4 31.82 33.64 -21.08
N LYS A 5 31.11 33.04 -22.04
CA LYS A 5 29.76 32.47 -21.81
C LYS A 5 29.69 30.95 -22.05
N GLU A 6 30.84 30.28 -22.20
CA GLU A 6 30.90 28.83 -22.55
C GLU A 6 31.31 27.89 -21.41
N GLN A 7 31.32 28.33 -20.14
CA GLN A 7 31.64 27.45 -19.01
C GLN A 7 30.55 27.33 -17.92
N LYS A 8 29.28 27.50 -18.30
CA LYS A 8 28.17 26.88 -17.55
C LYS A 8 27.71 25.64 -18.30
N GLY A 9 28.55 24.61 -18.24
CA GLY A 9 28.20 23.28 -18.71
C GLY A 9 26.95 22.80 -17.98
N TRP A 10 25.82 22.79 -18.68
CA TRP A 10 24.67 21.91 -18.47
C TRP A 10 24.36 21.60 -17.00
N VAL A 11 23.87 22.61 -16.26
CA VAL A 11 23.03 22.29 -15.10
C VAL A 11 21.87 21.51 -15.68
N GLN A 12 21.78 20.23 -15.33
CA GLN A 12 20.69 19.38 -15.75
C GLN A 12 19.46 19.80 -14.91
N ASP A 13 18.90 20.97 -15.24
CA ASP A 13 17.82 21.68 -14.54
C ASP A 13 16.46 20.97 -14.68
N THR A 14 16.41 19.89 -15.46
CA THR A 14 15.19 19.13 -15.68
C THR A 14 15.08 18.00 -14.67
N ARG A 15 14.04 18.09 -13.84
CA ARG A 15 13.60 16.99 -12.97
C ARG A 15 13.51 15.71 -13.78
N SER A 16 14.13 14.64 -13.28
CA SER A 16 14.02 13.32 -13.90
C SER A 16 12.56 12.88 -13.98
N THR A 17 12.14 12.41 -15.16
CA THR A 17 10.79 11.86 -15.39
C THR A 17 10.46 10.76 -14.37
N GLY A 18 11.45 9.98 -13.93
CA GLY A 18 11.28 8.95 -12.90
C GLY A 18 10.89 9.53 -11.54
N VAL A 19 11.47 10.66 -11.13
CA VAL A 19 11.09 11.35 -9.87
C VAL A 19 9.62 11.76 -9.92
N THR A 20 9.16 12.29 -11.06
CA THR A 20 7.76 12.64 -11.27
C THR A 20 6.84 11.43 -11.19
N TRP A 21 7.14 10.35 -11.91
CA TRP A 21 6.31 9.15 -11.90
C TRP A 21 6.23 8.48 -10.53
N PHE A 22 7.36 8.30 -9.84
CA PHE A 22 7.35 7.72 -8.49
C PHE A 22 6.59 8.61 -7.49
N GLY A 23 6.74 9.94 -7.60
CA GLY A 23 5.97 10.88 -6.78
C GLY A 23 4.46 10.75 -7.03
N ILE A 24 4.03 10.72 -8.29
CA ILE A 24 2.62 10.54 -8.67
C ILE A 24 2.10 9.19 -8.18
N LEU A 25 2.84 8.09 -8.39
CA LEU A 25 2.44 6.75 -7.95
C LEU A 25 2.25 6.67 -6.44
N LEU A 26 3.11 7.32 -5.65
CA LEU A 26 2.93 7.41 -4.20
C LEU A 26 1.66 8.18 -3.83
N VAL A 27 1.41 9.33 -4.46
CA VAL A 27 0.22 10.16 -4.20
C VAL A 27 -1.06 9.40 -4.58
N VAL A 28 -1.15 8.90 -5.81
CA VAL A 28 -2.33 8.18 -6.31
C VAL A 28 -2.55 6.89 -5.51
N GLY A 29 -1.49 6.14 -5.25
CA GLY A 29 -1.56 4.91 -4.44
C GLY A 29 -2.01 5.18 -3.00
N ALA A 30 -1.57 6.27 -2.39
CA ALA A 30 -2.03 6.67 -1.06
C ALA A 30 -3.50 7.10 -1.08
N LEU A 31 -3.93 7.92 -2.05
CA LEU A 31 -5.33 8.36 -2.17
C LEU A 31 -6.28 7.16 -2.40
N PHE A 32 -5.90 6.23 -3.27
CA PHE A 32 -6.65 5.00 -3.48
C PHE A 32 -6.80 4.19 -2.18
N LYS A 33 -5.71 4.07 -1.39
CA LYS A 33 -5.75 3.39 -0.09
C LYS A 33 -6.59 4.13 0.95
N ILE A 34 -6.59 5.47 0.96
CA ILE A 34 -7.49 6.25 1.81
C ILE A 34 -8.93 5.90 1.44
N PHE A 35 -9.30 5.99 0.16
CA PHE A 35 -10.66 5.69 -0.26
C PHE A 35 -11.11 4.28 0.15
N LEU A 36 -10.24 3.28 -0.04
CA LEU A 36 -10.54 1.88 0.29
C LEU A 36 -10.60 1.62 1.81
N LEU A 37 -9.66 2.18 2.56
CA LEU A 37 -9.43 1.82 3.97
C LEU A 37 -9.94 2.88 4.94
N PHE A 38 -10.61 3.94 4.48
CA PHE A 38 -11.27 4.89 5.37
C PHE A 38 -12.43 4.24 6.13
N ASN A 39 -13.10 3.29 5.48
CA ASN A 39 -14.15 2.49 6.07
C ASN A 39 -13.59 1.50 7.12
N TYR A 40 -13.88 1.77 8.39
CA TYR A 40 -13.42 0.94 9.50
C TYR A 40 -14.09 -0.44 9.51
N ASP A 41 -15.35 -0.55 9.11
CA ASP A 41 -16.09 -1.82 9.03
C ASP A 41 -15.44 -2.75 8.00
N TYR A 42 -15.11 -2.22 6.82
CA TYR A 42 -14.35 -2.97 5.82
C TYR A 42 -13.01 -3.43 6.37
N TYR A 43 -12.29 -2.54 7.06
CA TYR A 43 -11.01 -2.89 7.68
C TYR A 43 -11.16 -3.97 8.76
N ARG A 44 -12.21 -3.90 9.58
CA ARG A 44 -12.52 -4.89 10.62
C ARG A 44 -12.79 -6.25 9.99
N PHE A 45 -13.55 -6.31 8.90
CA PHE A 45 -13.76 -7.53 8.11
C PHE A 45 -12.44 -8.15 7.62
N LEU A 46 -11.52 -7.35 7.07
CA LEU A 46 -10.22 -7.85 6.61
C LEU A 46 -9.41 -8.49 7.75
N PHE A 47 -9.50 -7.95 8.97
CA PHE A 47 -8.68 -8.33 10.12
C PHE A 47 -9.43 -9.07 11.25
N GLN A 48 -10.65 -9.54 10.98
CA GLN A 48 -11.55 -10.15 11.95
C GLN A 48 -11.00 -11.32 12.80
N PRO A 49 -9.94 -12.07 12.43
CA PRO A 49 -9.36 -13.06 13.35
C PRO A 49 -8.63 -12.43 14.54
N LEU A 50 -8.34 -11.12 14.50
CA LEU A 50 -7.71 -10.39 15.59
C LEU A 50 -8.76 -9.82 16.55
N SER A 51 -8.37 -9.57 17.80
CA SER A 51 -9.22 -8.83 18.75
C SER A 51 -9.51 -7.41 18.24
N ASP A 52 -10.68 -6.84 18.56
CA ASP A 52 -11.07 -5.48 18.14
C ASP A 52 -10.02 -4.42 18.51
N LYS A 53 -9.38 -4.53 19.69
CA LYS A 53 -8.29 -3.63 20.12
C LYS A 53 -7.10 -3.69 19.16
N ALA A 54 -6.69 -4.89 18.74
CA ALA A 54 -5.60 -5.08 17.80
C ALA A 54 -5.95 -4.56 16.41
N ILE A 55 -7.20 -4.78 15.95
CA ILE A 55 -7.72 -4.24 14.68
C ILE A 55 -7.65 -2.72 14.71
N PHE A 56 -8.14 -2.08 15.77
CA PHE A 56 -8.13 -0.63 15.91
C PHE A 56 -6.71 -0.04 15.89
N ILE A 57 -5.77 -0.61 16.66
CA ILE A 57 -4.37 -0.16 16.63
C ILE A 57 -3.78 -0.30 15.23
N ARG A 58 -4.02 -1.43 14.55
CA ARG A 58 -3.52 -1.66 13.20
C ARG A 58 -4.12 -0.68 12.20
N TYR A 59 -5.40 -0.34 12.35
CA TYR A 59 -6.10 0.66 11.54
C TYR A 59 -5.44 2.03 11.68
N VAL A 60 -5.24 2.51 12.90
CA VAL A 60 -4.55 3.79 13.16
C VAL A 60 -3.14 3.80 12.56
N LEU A 61 -2.37 2.73 12.75
CA LEU A 61 -1.03 2.61 12.17
C LEU A 61 -1.07 2.60 10.63
N SER A 62 -2.08 1.97 10.04
CA SER A 62 -2.28 1.95 8.59
C SER A 62 -2.61 3.35 8.06
N MET A 63 -3.49 4.09 8.73
CA MET A 63 -3.83 5.46 8.37
C MET A 63 -2.60 6.38 8.46
N ILE A 64 -1.82 6.27 9.54
CA ILE A 64 -0.54 7.01 9.67
C ILE A 64 0.40 6.67 8.51
N HIS A 65 0.58 5.38 8.21
CA HIS A 65 1.46 4.94 7.12
C HIS A 65 1.00 5.48 5.75
N ILE A 66 -0.31 5.48 5.49
CA ILE A 66 -0.89 6.01 4.25
C ILE A 66 -0.68 7.52 4.15
N SER A 67 -0.95 8.26 5.24
CA SER A 67 -0.71 9.71 5.30
C SER A 67 0.77 10.04 5.08
N LEU A 68 1.69 9.27 5.67
CA LEU A 68 3.13 9.44 5.44
C LEU A 68 3.50 9.16 3.98
N GLY A 69 2.92 8.14 3.35
CA GLY A 69 3.11 7.86 1.92
C GLY A 69 2.67 9.02 1.03
N LEU A 70 1.52 9.64 1.33
CA LEU A 70 1.01 10.81 0.63
C LEU A 70 1.93 12.03 0.80
N ILE A 71 2.32 12.33 2.05
CA ILE A 71 3.24 13.43 2.38
C ILE A 71 4.59 13.23 1.68
N CYS A 72 5.13 12.00 1.68
CA CYS A 72 6.34 11.65 0.96
C CYS A 72 6.20 11.85 -0.54
N GLY A 73 5.09 11.42 -1.15
CA GLY A 73 4.82 11.60 -2.58
C GLY A 73 4.82 13.08 -2.98
N ILE A 74 4.08 13.92 -2.25
CA ILE A 74 4.06 15.38 -2.45
C ILE A 74 5.45 15.97 -2.24
N GLY A 75 6.12 15.58 -1.16
CA GLY A 75 7.47 16.02 -0.82
C GLY A 75 8.53 15.69 -1.88
N ILE A 76 8.42 14.52 -2.52
CA ILE A 76 9.26 14.11 -3.64
C ILE A 76 8.98 14.97 -4.87
N LEU A 77 7.71 15.26 -5.17
CA LEU A 77 7.33 16.19 -6.23
C LEU A 77 7.75 17.64 -5.94
N MET A 78 8.05 17.98 -4.69
CA MET A 78 8.64 19.24 -4.28
C MET A 78 10.18 19.19 -4.17
N LEU A 79 10.81 18.08 -4.54
CA LEU A 79 12.26 17.87 -4.52
C LEU A 79 12.91 18.12 -3.16
N ARG A 80 12.25 17.75 -2.06
CA ARG A 80 12.80 17.89 -0.70
C ARG A 80 13.50 16.62 -0.24
N ASP A 81 14.77 16.71 0.14
CA ASP A 81 15.58 15.52 0.46
C ASP A 81 15.07 14.75 1.69
N VAL A 82 14.50 15.46 2.67
CA VAL A 82 13.91 14.86 3.87
C VAL A 82 12.84 13.82 3.50
N PHE A 83 11.96 14.15 2.55
CA PHE A 83 10.89 13.26 2.13
C PHE A 83 11.39 12.10 1.27
N ARG A 84 12.46 12.28 0.49
CA ARG A 84 13.15 11.18 -0.20
C ARG A 84 13.70 10.16 0.80
N LYS A 85 14.42 10.61 1.83
CA LYS A 85 14.97 9.76 2.89
C LYS A 85 13.87 9.03 3.66
N LEU A 86 12.80 9.73 4.01
CA LEU A 86 11.64 9.14 4.67
C LEU A 86 10.96 8.08 3.79
N ALA A 87 10.77 8.36 2.49
CA ALA A 87 10.18 7.40 1.56
C ALA A 87 11.05 6.14 1.38
N LEU A 88 12.38 6.29 1.36
CA LEU A 88 13.32 5.17 1.36
C LEU A 88 13.16 4.31 2.62
N LEU A 89 13.07 4.94 3.80
CA LEU A 89 12.81 4.24 5.05
C LEU A 89 11.47 3.50 5.03
N LEU A 90 10.40 4.12 4.52
CA LEU A 90 9.08 3.51 4.41
C LEU A 90 9.07 2.31 3.43
N CYS A 91 9.79 2.41 2.31
CA CYS A 91 9.95 1.29 1.38
C CYS A 91 10.71 0.14 2.02
N PHE A 92 11.82 0.44 2.72
CA PHE A 92 12.59 -0.57 3.43
C PHE A 92 11.75 -1.27 4.51
N LEU A 93 11.05 -0.50 5.34
CA LEU A 93 10.15 -1.04 6.36
C LEU A 93 9.05 -1.89 5.73
N THR A 94 8.46 -1.46 4.61
CA THR A 94 7.42 -2.24 3.91
C THR A 94 7.92 -3.61 3.47
N VAL A 95 9.16 -3.70 2.95
CA VAL A 95 9.77 -4.98 2.58
C VAL A 95 10.02 -5.85 3.81
N VAL A 96 10.58 -5.30 4.89
CA VAL A 96 10.90 -6.04 6.12
C VAL A 96 9.64 -6.51 6.85
N THR A 97 8.57 -5.71 6.86
CA THR A 97 7.32 -6.02 7.56
C THR A 97 6.26 -6.63 6.64
N MET A 98 6.63 -7.13 5.46
CA MET A 98 5.68 -7.58 4.44
C MET A 98 4.68 -8.62 4.97
N TYR A 99 5.19 -9.64 5.68
CA TYR A 99 4.37 -10.70 6.27
C TYR A 99 3.36 -10.18 7.30
N TRP A 100 3.75 -9.18 8.09
CA TRP A 100 2.87 -8.57 9.09
C TRP A 100 1.86 -7.59 8.46
N LYS A 101 2.24 -6.94 7.37
CA LYS A 101 1.40 -6.00 6.63
C LYS A 101 0.26 -6.72 5.91
N HIS A 102 0.56 -7.87 5.31
CA HIS A 102 -0.32 -8.66 4.46
C HIS A 102 -0.48 -10.10 4.95
N PRO A 103 -1.13 -10.33 6.10
CA PRO A 103 -1.32 -11.67 6.62
C PRO A 103 -2.31 -12.47 5.77
N SER A 104 -2.08 -13.77 5.63
CA SER A 104 -2.82 -14.66 4.72
C SER A 104 -4.33 -14.67 4.94
N TYR A 105 -4.79 -14.52 6.18
CA TYR A 105 -6.22 -14.51 6.50
C TYR A 105 -6.98 -13.35 5.86
N VAL A 106 -6.33 -12.23 5.54
CA VAL A 106 -6.97 -11.10 4.83
C VAL A 106 -7.43 -11.52 3.45
N PHE A 107 -6.54 -12.17 2.70
CA PHE A 107 -6.85 -12.66 1.36
C PHE A 107 -7.90 -13.77 1.39
N ARG A 108 -7.90 -14.60 2.43
CA ARG A 108 -8.94 -15.61 2.63
C ARG A 108 -10.31 -14.97 2.88
N ASN A 109 -10.39 -13.97 3.76
CA ASN A 109 -11.64 -13.26 4.03
C ASN A 109 -12.21 -12.63 2.76
N VAL A 110 -11.36 -11.93 1.99
CA VAL A 110 -11.75 -11.33 0.70
C VAL A 110 -12.21 -12.39 -0.30
N ALA A 111 -11.49 -13.51 -0.43
CA ALA A 111 -11.86 -14.59 -1.34
C ALA A 111 -13.25 -15.16 -1.00
N VAL A 112 -13.52 -15.44 0.29
CA VAL A 112 -14.84 -15.95 0.73
C VAL A 112 -15.93 -14.94 0.42
N TYR A 113 -15.69 -13.66 0.70
CA TYR A 113 -16.66 -12.60 0.42
C TYR A 113 -16.99 -12.49 -1.06
N VAL A 114 -15.97 -12.47 -1.91
CA VAL A 114 -16.10 -12.40 -3.37
C VAL A 114 -16.85 -13.63 -3.89
N GLU A 115 -16.47 -14.83 -3.47
CA GLU A 115 -17.10 -16.07 -3.93
C GLU A 115 -18.60 -16.12 -3.59
N HIS A 116 -18.99 -15.76 -2.37
CA HIS A 116 -20.39 -15.67 -1.97
C HIS A 116 -21.17 -14.61 -2.76
N GLN A 117 -20.57 -13.44 -2.97
CA GLN A 117 -21.18 -12.36 -3.73
C GLN A 117 -21.39 -12.73 -5.21
N TYR A 118 -20.41 -13.37 -5.85
CA TYR A 118 -20.48 -13.78 -7.26
C TYR A 118 -21.41 -14.98 -7.48
N ASN A 119 -21.42 -15.94 -6.57
CA ASN A 119 -22.26 -17.13 -6.67
C ASN A 119 -23.71 -16.88 -6.21
N GLY A 120 -24.05 -15.65 -5.80
CA GLY A 120 -25.38 -15.30 -5.29
C GLY A 120 -25.76 -16.06 -4.02
N LYS A 121 -24.77 -16.60 -3.29
CA LYS A 121 -24.99 -17.35 -2.05
C LYS A 121 -25.14 -16.35 -0.92
N SER A 122 -26.31 -16.32 -0.26
CA SER A 122 -26.45 -15.52 0.97
C SER A 122 -25.48 -16.05 2.01
N PHE A 123 -24.90 -15.13 2.78
CA PHE A 123 -24.34 -15.50 4.07
C PHE A 123 -25.53 -15.93 4.93
N GLY A 124 -25.56 -17.19 5.38
CA GLY A 124 -26.68 -17.71 6.17
C GLY A 124 -26.93 -16.87 7.43
N GLU A 125 -28.07 -17.09 8.10
CA GLU A 125 -28.51 -16.28 9.27
C GLU A 125 -27.49 -16.26 10.43
N GLU A 126 -26.53 -17.18 10.44
CA GLU A 126 -25.46 -17.27 11.46
C GLU A 126 -24.32 -16.25 11.28
N VAL A 127 -24.27 -15.56 10.14
CA VAL A 127 -23.25 -14.53 9.86
C VAL A 127 -23.75 -13.18 10.33
N GLU A 128 -23.06 -12.65 11.34
CA GLU A 128 -23.27 -11.27 11.78
C GLU A 128 -22.76 -10.32 10.70
N MET A 129 -23.54 -9.30 10.37
CA MET A 129 -23.16 -8.26 9.42
C MET A 129 -22.75 -7.00 10.18
N SER A 130 -21.72 -6.32 9.70
CA SER A 130 -21.36 -4.98 10.17
C SER A 130 -22.44 -3.96 9.78
N GLU A 131 -22.36 -2.74 10.32
CA GLU A 131 -23.32 -1.68 10.00
C GLU A 131 -23.30 -1.34 8.49
N GLU A 132 -22.11 -1.36 7.90
CA GLU A 132 -21.92 -1.17 6.45
C GLU A 132 -22.09 -2.44 5.61
N GLY A 133 -22.53 -3.55 6.20
CA GLY A 133 -22.89 -4.78 5.48
C GLY A 133 -21.72 -5.69 5.13
N TYR A 134 -20.62 -5.66 5.90
CA TYR A 134 -19.54 -6.64 5.76
C TYR A 134 -19.73 -7.84 6.70
N PRO A 135 -19.49 -9.07 6.24
CA PRO A 135 -19.72 -10.24 7.08
C PRO A 135 -18.63 -10.41 8.15
N LEU A 136 -19.04 -10.76 9.36
CA LEU A 136 -18.20 -11.13 10.48
C LEU A 136 -18.28 -12.64 10.67
N PHE A 137 -17.35 -13.35 10.04
CA PHE A 137 -17.33 -14.80 10.00
C PHE A 137 -16.91 -15.37 11.36
N LYS A 138 -17.75 -16.24 11.94
CA LYS A 138 -17.42 -16.98 13.17
C LYS A 138 -16.44 -18.11 12.85
N LYS A 139 -15.32 -18.15 13.58
CA LYS A 139 -14.30 -19.18 13.41
C LYS A 139 -14.93 -20.58 13.62
N GLY A 140 -14.96 -21.39 12.57
CA GLY A 140 -15.51 -22.75 12.60
C GLY A 140 -16.90 -22.90 11.97
N SER A 141 -17.53 -21.83 11.47
CA SER A 141 -18.66 -21.99 10.56
C SER A 141 -18.14 -22.47 9.20
N GLY A 142 -18.75 -23.50 8.61
CA GLY A 142 -18.36 -24.05 7.28
C GLY A 142 -18.38 -23.03 6.14
N ILE A 143 -18.84 -21.81 6.39
CA ILE A 143 -18.83 -20.62 5.52
C ILE A 143 -17.40 -20.18 5.15
N TYR A 144 -16.39 -20.65 5.88
CA TYR A 144 -14.99 -20.40 5.58
C TYR A 144 -14.40 -21.31 4.47
N GLU A 145 -15.13 -22.31 4.00
CA GLU A 145 -14.67 -23.19 2.93
C GLU A 145 -14.75 -22.47 1.58
N LEU A 146 -13.66 -22.52 0.82
CA LEU A 146 -13.56 -21.92 -0.51
C LEU A 146 -13.70 -23.02 -1.55
N GLU A 147 -14.46 -22.80 -2.63
CA GLU A 147 -14.42 -23.69 -3.79
C GLU A 147 -13.02 -23.74 -4.40
N ASN A 148 -12.29 -22.63 -4.36
CA ASN A 148 -10.90 -22.55 -4.80
C ASN A 148 -9.95 -22.15 -3.67
N GLU A 149 -9.42 -23.14 -2.98
CA GLU A 149 -8.46 -22.95 -1.88
C GLU A 149 -7.15 -22.24 -2.30
N SER A 150 -6.80 -22.27 -3.59
CA SER A 150 -5.57 -21.65 -4.09
C SER A 150 -5.71 -20.14 -4.29
N LEU A 151 -6.93 -19.62 -4.43
CA LEU A 151 -7.19 -18.22 -4.75
C LEU A 151 -6.55 -17.23 -3.74
N PRO A 152 -6.70 -17.39 -2.41
CA PRO A 152 -6.08 -16.48 -1.45
C PRO A 152 -4.55 -16.44 -1.57
N LEU A 153 -3.91 -17.59 -1.78
CA LEU A 153 -2.46 -17.70 -1.88
C LEU A 153 -1.95 -17.01 -3.14
N ILE A 154 -2.63 -17.20 -4.27
CA ILE A 154 -2.29 -16.54 -5.55
C ILE A 154 -2.44 -15.03 -5.41
N SER A 155 -3.58 -14.55 -4.89
CA SER A 155 -3.82 -13.12 -4.67
C SER A 155 -2.79 -12.50 -3.72
N MET A 156 -2.47 -13.17 -2.62
CA MET A 156 -1.43 -12.74 -1.69
C MET A 156 -0.07 -12.64 -2.37
N SER A 157 0.30 -13.67 -3.14
CA SER A 157 1.60 -13.73 -3.82
C SER A 157 1.75 -12.59 -4.83
N ILE A 158 0.72 -12.35 -5.66
CA ILE A 158 0.71 -11.25 -6.64
C ILE A 158 0.83 -9.90 -5.93
N TYR A 159 0.05 -9.69 -4.86
CA TYR A 159 0.07 -8.43 -4.11
C TYR A 159 1.44 -8.17 -3.45
N CYS A 160 2.02 -9.18 -2.81
CA CYS A 160 3.34 -9.09 -2.20
C CYS A 160 4.44 -8.85 -3.23
N ILE A 161 4.41 -9.54 -4.38
CA ILE A 161 5.38 -9.32 -5.46
C ILE A 161 5.31 -7.88 -5.96
N TYR A 162 4.10 -7.36 -6.19
CA TYR A 162 3.91 -5.97 -6.61
C TYR A 162 4.54 -4.98 -5.62
N ASP A 163 4.24 -5.11 -4.31
CA ASP A 163 4.77 -4.23 -3.28
C ASP A 163 6.32 -4.35 -3.17
N ILE A 164 6.87 -5.56 -3.24
CA ILE A 164 8.33 -5.79 -3.19
C ILE A 164 9.01 -5.14 -4.39
N VAL A 165 8.53 -5.43 -5.61
CA VAL A 165 9.14 -4.92 -6.85
C VAL A 165 9.09 -3.39 -6.87
N PHE A 166 7.95 -2.79 -6.48
CA PHE A 166 7.85 -1.34 -6.37
C PHE A 166 8.86 -0.77 -5.37
N CYS A 167 8.92 -1.33 -4.15
CA CYS A 167 9.83 -0.85 -3.11
C CYS A 167 11.30 -0.99 -3.50
N LEU A 168 11.70 -2.11 -4.11
CA LEU A 168 13.07 -2.33 -4.56
C LEU A 168 13.44 -1.40 -5.71
N ALA A 169 12.56 -1.21 -6.69
CA ALA A 169 12.77 -0.27 -7.79
C ALA A 169 12.90 1.17 -7.26
N PHE A 170 12.05 1.54 -6.30
CA PHE A 170 12.10 2.84 -5.63
C PHE A 170 13.43 3.03 -4.89
N ILE A 171 13.83 2.05 -4.06
CA ILE A 171 15.09 2.10 -3.32
C ILE A 171 16.28 2.22 -4.27
N TYR A 172 16.33 1.41 -5.32
CA TYR A 172 17.38 1.45 -6.32
C TYR A 172 17.47 2.82 -6.99
N PHE A 173 16.34 3.35 -7.46
CA PHE A 173 16.28 4.62 -8.18
C PHE A 173 16.67 5.82 -7.30
N PHE A 174 16.06 5.97 -6.12
CA PHE A 174 16.31 7.12 -5.23
C PHE A 174 17.61 7.01 -4.41
N SER A 175 18.31 5.88 -4.49
CA SER A 175 19.67 5.72 -3.95
C SER A 175 20.76 6.17 -4.92
N ASN A 176 20.45 6.37 -6.20
CA ASN A 176 21.39 6.82 -7.21
C ASN A 176 21.90 8.24 -6.94
N LYS A 177 23.21 8.47 -7.04
CA LYS A 177 23.85 9.77 -6.79
C LYS A 177 23.27 10.90 -7.65
N LYS A 178 23.03 10.66 -8.95
CA LYS A 178 22.46 11.67 -9.87
C LYS A 178 21.02 12.05 -9.52
N ILE A 179 20.27 11.12 -8.93
CA ILE A 179 18.91 11.41 -8.46
C ILE A 179 18.96 12.20 -7.16
N LYS A 180 19.86 11.85 -6.24
CA LYS A 180 20.06 12.58 -4.97
C LYS A 180 20.39 14.05 -5.19
N GLU A 181 21.22 14.36 -6.18
CA GLU A 181 21.63 15.72 -6.53
C GLU A 181 20.46 16.63 -6.98
N GLN A 182 19.30 16.07 -7.31
CA GLN A 182 18.09 16.84 -7.65
C GLN A 182 17.30 17.32 -6.42
N PHE A 183 17.64 16.86 -5.21
CA PHE A 183 16.91 17.19 -3.98
C PHE A 183 17.65 18.24 -3.16
N VAL A 184 16.89 19.20 -2.63
CA VAL A 184 17.36 20.28 -1.74
C VAL A 184 17.02 19.98 -0.29
#